data_AF-A0A543AS22-F1
#
_entry.id   AF-A0A543AS22-F1
#
_cell.length_a   1.000
_cell.length_b   1.000
_cell.length_c   1.000
_cell.angle_alpha   90.00
_cell.angle_beta   90.00
_cell.angle_gamma   90.00
#
_symmetry.space_group_name_H-M   'P 1'
#
loop_
_entity.id
_entity.type
_entity.pdbx_description
1 polymer ?
#
loop_
_entity_poly.entity_id
_entity_poly.type
_entity_poly.pdbx_seq_one_letter_code
_entity_poly.pdbx_strand_id
1 'polypeptide(L)'
;MTIWSKNIRIADSGQLVAAVPHLVGYRPVDEVIVIPFAQGRIASVAHRGYQRVDSTLLRGTNRDGVDATTVVGWASSDATASDVSHRAGVLHRLLTDCGRVSVCLSVVAGDVWSTVTRLDDRVVTRSAWVKARGLDPAVAHRLADAGCDPQRRDRLRDQLAGPGITELDVHIQHAANLARSQPQGFAAAAIHRLDELIRTGGAPDLDDTAVMAVAARNPGFTCEVVTRIDAKSRHAGQHARFWLRVTRDAPPPCRSTVATLLAYAAWRSGDRLLAVEATRATTPSTSDLARFMSEVITQELTPEDLPNK
;
A
#
# COMPACT_ATOMS: atom_id res chain seq x y z
N MET A 1 -23.31 8.37 -19.46
CA MET A 1 -21.99 8.89 -19.88
C MET A 1 -21.00 7.74 -19.79
N THR A 2 -20.63 7.18 -20.95
CA THR A 2 -19.92 5.91 -21.09
C THR A 2 -18.46 6.08 -20.67
N ILE A 3 -18.11 5.58 -19.49
CA ILE A 3 -16.72 5.60 -19.00
C ILE A 3 -15.93 4.61 -19.83
N TRP A 4 -14.92 5.11 -20.53
CA TRP A 4 -14.04 4.36 -21.40
C TRP A 4 -13.42 3.18 -20.66
N SER A 5 -13.81 1.95 -21.00
CA SER A 5 -13.04 0.75 -20.66
C SER A 5 -11.79 0.75 -21.53
N LYS A 6 -10.76 1.50 -21.11
CA LYS A 6 -9.45 1.42 -21.74
C LYS A 6 -8.91 0.02 -21.44
N ASN A 7 -8.92 -0.87 -22.42
CA ASN A 7 -8.33 -2.20 -22.28
C ASN A 7 -6.82 -2.02 -22.17
N ILE A 8 -6.28 -2.15 -20.94
CA ILE A 8 -4.85 -2.06 -20.68
C ILE A 8 -4.22 -3.42 -20.94
N ARG A 9 -3.25 -3.47 -21.87
CA ARG A 9 -2.48 -4.66 -22.19
C ARG A 9 -1.13 -4.60 -21.48
N ILE A 10 -0.78 -5.69 -20.79
CA ILE A 10 0.52 -5.90 -20.15
C ILE A 10 1.36 -6.74 -21.12
N ALA A 11 2.45 -6.18 -21.63
CA ALA A 11 3.29 -6.79 -22.65
C ALA A 11 4.57 -7.43 -22.10
N ASP A 12 5.00 -7.05 -20.89
CA ASP A 12 6.24 -7.52 -20.28
C ASP A 12 6.17 -7.55 -18.74
N SER A 13 7.20 -8.15 -18.12
CA SER A 13 7.30 -8.32 -16.68
C SER A 13 7.44 -7.01 -15.91
N GLY A 14 8.10 -6.00 -16.48
CA GLY A 14 8.24 -4.68 -15.86
C GLY A 14 6.90 -3.94 -15.82
N GLN A 15 6.13 -4.07 -16.90
CA GLN A 15 4.76 -3.61 -16.99
C GLN A 15 3.84 -4.31 -15.97
N LEU A 16 3.99 -5.62 -15.79
CA LEU A 16 3.24 -6.35 -14.77
C LEU A 16 3.56 -5.85 -13.36
N VAL A 17 4.84 -5.65 -13.04
CA VAL A 17 5.28 -5.09 -11.75
C VAL A 17 4.68 -3.71 -11.51
N ALA A 18 4.71 -2.83 -12.51
CA ALA A 18 4.11 -1.51 -12.42
C ALA A 18 2.59 -1.57 -12.17
N ALA A 19 1.92 -2.62 -12.66
CA ALA A 19 0.50 -2.81 -12.47
C ALA A 19 0.11 -3.35 -11.08
N VAL A 20 1.01 -4.04 -10.38
CA VAL A 20 0.68 -4.71 -9.11
C VAL A 20 -0.01 -3.79 -8.10
N PRO A 21 0.48 -2.57 -7.80
CA PRO A 21 -0.19 -1.70 -6.82
C PRO A 21 -1.63 -1.37 -7.18
N HIS A 22 -1.92 -1.27 -8.47
CA HIS A 22 -3.27 -0.98 -9.00
C HIS A 22 -4.15 -2.23 -9.00
N LEU A 23 -3.56 -3.42 -9.23
CA LEU A 23 -4.26 -4.70 -9.17
C LEU A 23 -4.70 -5.05 -7.74
N VAL A 24 -3.89 -4.73 -6.73
CA VAL A 24 -4.23 -5.00 -5.32
C VAL A 24 -4.89 -3.80 -4.61
N GLY A 25 -4.85 -2.60 -5.20
CA GLY A 25 -5.44 -1.38 -4.63
C GLY A 25 -4.59 -0.70 -3.54
N TYR A 26 -3.34 -1.13 -3.36
CA TYR A 26 -2.38 -0.53 -2.43
C TYR A 26 -0.95 -0.88 -2.86
N ARG A 27 0.07 -0.22 -2.32
CA ARG A 27 1.46 -0.62 -2.55
C ARG A 27 1.84 -1.77 -1.62
N PRO A 28 2.15 -2.97 -2.13
CA PRO A 28 2.55 -4.07 -1.28
C PRO A 28 3.84 -3.73 -0.53
N VAL A 29 4.00 -4.31 0.66
CA VAL A 29 5.23 -4.20 1.45
C VAL A 29 5.49 -5.55 2.11
N ASP A 30 6.57 -6.21 1.71
CA ASP A 30 6.96 -7.53 2.21
C ASP A 30 5.88 -8.60 2.01
N GLU A 31 5.34 -8.63 0.79
CA GLU A 31 4.29 -9.56 0.37
C GLU A 31 4.65 -10.30 -0.91
N VAL A 32 4.03 -11.47 -1.10
CA VAL A 32 4.00 -12.24 -2.32
C VAL A 32 2.62 -12.12 -2.93
N ILE A 33 2.56 -11.69 -4.19
CA ILE A 33 1.37 -11.55 -5.01
C ILE A 33 1.37 -12.67 -6.05
N VAL A 34 0.23 -13.31 -6.26
CA VAL A 34 0.03 -14.39 -7.24
C VAL A 34 -1.03 -13.96 -8.23
N ILE A 35 -0.68 -14.02 -9.50
CA ILE A 35 -1.48 -13.54 -10.63
C ILE A 35 -1.63 -14.70 -11.63
N PRO A 36 -2.68 -15.54 -11.49
CA PRO A 36 -3.05 -16.50 -12.51
C PRO A 36 -3.64 -15.83 -13.75
N PHE A 37 -3.27 -16.37 -14.91
CA PHE A 37 -3.77 -15.96 -16.22
C PHE A 37 -4.57 -17.09 -16.87
N ALA A 38 -5.74 -16.75 -17.39
CA ALA A 38 -6.60 -17.62 -18.18
C ALA A 38 -6.83 -16.94 -19.54
N GLN A 39 -6.45 -17.58 -20.64
CA GLN A 39 -6.60 -17.05 -22.01
C GLN A 39 -6.01 -15.64 -22.16
N GLY A 40 -4.85 -15.40 -21.53
CA GLY A 40 -4.18 -14.10 -21.56
C GLY A 40 -4.84 -12.99 -20.74
N ARG A 41 -5.82 -13.32 -19.87
CA ARG A 41 -6.46 -12.38 -18.95
C ARG A 41 -6.16 -12.76 -17.50
N ILE A 42 -6.08 -11.76 -16.63
CA ILE A 42 -5.96 -12.00 -15.18
C ILE A 42 -7.24 -12.68 -14.69
N ALA A 43 -7.12 -13.87 -14.13
CA ALA A 43 -8.25 -14.64 -13.61
C ALA A 43 -8.60 -14.24 -12.17
N SER A 44 -7.58 -13.99 -11.35
CA SER A 44 -7.69 -13.50 -9.99
C SER A 44 -6.37 -12.88 -9.54
N VAL A 45 -6.38 -12.19 -8.40
CA VAL A 45 -5.17 -11.71 -7.73
C VAL A 45 -5.25 -12.13 -6.27
N ALA A 46 -4.22 -12.78 -5.78
CA ALA A 46 -4.10 -13.17 -4.38
C ALA A 46 -2.77 -12.65 -3.83
N HIS A 47 -2.71 -12.31 -2.55
CA HIS A 47 -1.49 -11.83 -1.91
C HIS A 47 -1.39 -12.27 -0.45
N ARG A 48 -0.16 -12.43 0.03
CA ARG A 48 0.18 -12.77 1.42
C ARG A 48 1.54 -12.19 1.81
N GLY A 49 1.72 -11.80 3.06
CA GLY A 49 3.04 -11.48 3.61
C GLY A 49 4.00 -12.66 3.52
N TYR A 50 5.30 -12.42 3.29
CA TYR A 50 6.33 -13.47 3.14
C TYR A 50 6.32 -14.51 4.27
N GLN A 51 6.03 -14.07 5.51
CA GLN A 51 5.98 -14.93 6.71
C GLN A 51 4.81 -15.93 6.70
N ARG A 52 3.82 -15.73 5.84
CA ARG A 52 2.57 -16.51 5.76
C ARG A 52 2.39 -17.18 4.40
N VAL A 53 3.45 -17.28 3.61
CA VAL A 53 3.39 -17.94 2.30
C VAL A 53 3.42 -19.44 2.51
N ASP A 54 2.37 -20.11 2.07
CA ASP A 54 2.24 -21.56 2.04
C ASP A 54 1.67 -22.02 0.69
N SER A 55 1.51 -23.33 0.51
CA SER A 55 0.94 -23.92 -0.71
C SER A 55 -0.52 -23.53 -0.96
N THR A 56 -1.23 -23.01 0.03
CA THR A 56 -2.64 -22.59 -0.12
C THR A 56 -2.78 -21.32 -0.94
N LEU A 57 -1.76 -20.45 -0.93
CA LEU A 57 -1.69 -19.25 -1.78
C LEU A 57 -1.81 -19.58 -3.27
N LEU A 58 -1.38 -20.79 -3.66
CA LEU A 58 -1.42 -21.27 -5.04
C LEU A 58 -2.68 -22.08 -5.35
N ARG A 59 -3.63 -22.28 -4.43
CA ARG A 59 -4.89 -23.00 -4.74
C ARG A 59 -5.69 -22.33 -5.86
N GLY A 60 -5.60 -21.00 -5.97
CA GLY A 60 -6.26 -20.24 -7.05
C GLY A 60 -5.67 -20.50 -8.45
N THR A 61 -4.43 -21.00 -8.53
CA THR A 61 -3.70 -21.24 -9.79
C THR A 61 -4.00 -22.62 -10.38
N ASN A 62 -4.57 -23.52 -9.58
CA ASN A 62 -4.93 -24.87 -9.98
C ASN A 62 -6.38 -25.00 -10.46
N ARG A 63 -7.07 -23.88 -10.71
CA ARG A 63 -8.40 -23.88 -11.31
C ARG A 63 -8.34 -24.28 -12.78
N ASP A 64 -9.39 -24.93 -13.27
CA ASP A 64 -9.55 -25.24 -14.69
C ASP A 64 -9.54 -23.95 -15.52
N GLY A 65 -8.73 -23.94 -16.58
CA GLY A 65 -8.59 -22.81 -17.50
C GLY A 65 -7.51 -21.78 -17.16
N VAL A 66 -6.74 -21.97 -16.07
CA VAL A 66 -5.52 -21.18 -15.82
C VAL A 66 -4.36 -21.79 -16.62
N ASP A 67 -3.84 -21.02 -17.57
CA ASP A 67 -2.78 -21.46 -18.49
C ASP A 67 -1.38 -21.06 -18.01
N ALA A 68 -1.29 -19.99 -17.22
CA ALA A 68 -0.03 -19.51 -16.67
C ALA A 68 -0.24 -18.85 -15.30
N THR A 69 0.80 -18.83 -14.46
CA THR A 69 0.81 -18.07 -13.22
C THR A 69 2.11 -17.30 -13.08
N THR A 70 1.99 -16.02 -12.76
CA THR A 70 3.11 -15.19 -12.34
C THR A 70 3.04 -14.89 -10.86
N VAL A 71 4.17 -15.00 -10.18
CA VAL A 71 4.31 -14.63 -8.77
C VAL A 71 5.20 -13.39 -8.67
N VAL A 72 4.78 -12.40 -7.90
CA VAL A 72 5.55 -11.18 -7.65
C VAL A 72 5.82 -11.11 -6.16
N GLY A 73 7.07 -11.32 -5.77
CA GLY A 73 7.57 -10.98 -4.45
C GLY A 73 7.88 -9.49 -4.39
N TRP A 74 7.28 -8.79 -3.43
CA TRP A 74 7.44 -7.36 -3.23
C TRP A 74 8.09 -7.07 -1.89
N ALA A 75 9.29 -6.52 -1.91
CA ALA A 75 10.15 -6.25 -0.79
C ALA A 75 10.27 -4.75 -0.51
N SER A 76 10.29 -4.40 0.77
CA SER A 76 10.62 -3.06 1.28
C SER A 76 12.05 -2.63 0.91
N SER A 77 12.28 -1.31 0.86
CA SER A 77 13.60 -0.70 0.60
C SER A 77 14.61 -0.99 1.70
N ASP A 78 14.11 -1.29 2.89
CA ASP A 78 14.89 -1.38 4.11
C ASP A 78 15.31 -2.83 4.41
N ALA A 79 15.11 -3.73 3.44
CA ALA A 79 15.40 -5.16 3.57
C ALA A 79 16.89 -5.43 3.77
N THR A 80 17.22 -6.23 4.79
CA THR A 80 18.59 -6.71 5.01
C THR A 80 18.96 -7.80 4.00
N ALA A 81 20.26 -8.12 3.88
CA ALA A 81 20.72 -9.24 3.05
C ALA A 81 20.08 -10.59 3.46
N SER A 82 19.79 -10.76 4.76
CA SER A 82 19.09 -11.93 5.29
C SER A 82 17.63 -11.97 4.84
N ASP A 83 16.93 -10.82 4.88
CA ASP A 83 15.56 -10.70 4.38
C ASP A 83 15.47 -11.02 2.90
N VAL A 84 16.39 -10.48 2.09
CA VAL A 84 16.46 -10.75 0.65
C VAL A 84 16.66 -12.25 0.40
N SER A 85 17.57 -12.89 1.13
CA SER A 85 17.86 -14.33 1.00
C SER A 85 16.66 -15.20 1.40
N HIS A 86 16.00 -14.87 2.51
CA HIS A 86 14.79 -15.55 2.96
C HIS A 86 13.67 -15.44 1.90
N ARG A 87 13.43 -14.23 1.39
CA ARG A 87 12.40 -13.93 0.38
C ARG A 87 12.68 -14.64 -0.94
N ALA A 88 13.94 -14.65 -1.38
CA ALA A 88 14.36 -15.40 -2.56
C ALA A 88 14.12 -16.91 -2.37
N GLY A 89 14.41 -17.44 -1.17
CA GLY A 89 14.10 -18.83 -0.82
C GLY A 89 12.61 -19.17 -0.88
N VAL A 90 11.75 -18.25 -0.43
CA VAL A 90 10.28 -18.40 -0.55
C VAL A 90 9.86 -18.47 -2.01
N LEU A 91 10.31 -17.53 -2.85
CA LEU A 91 9.97 -17.50 -4.28
C LEU A 91 10.51 -18.73 -5.03
N HIS A 92 11.70 -19.20 -4.68
CA HIS A 92 12.28 -20.41 -5.24
C HIS A 92 11.45 -21.64 -4.89
N ARG A 93 11.01 -21.79 -3.64
CA ARG A 93 10.13 -22.90 -3.24
C ARG A 93 8.83 -22.89 -4.05
N LEU A 94 8.21 -21.72 -4.23
CA LEU A 94 6.98 -21.61 -5.04
C LEU A 94 7.18 -22.06 -6.50
N LEU A 95 8.35 -21.79 -7.11
CA LEU A 95 8.68 -22.26 -8.46
C LEU A 95 8.95 -23.78 -8.52
N THR A 96 9.59 -24.32 -7.49
CA THR A 96 9.88 -25.75 -7.41
C THR A 96 8.60 -26.55 -7.19
N ASP A 97 7.80 -26.14 -6.21
CA ASP A 97 6.65 -26.89 -5.70
C ASP A 97 5.42 -26.77 -6.60
N CYS A 98 5.36 -25.76 -7.47
CA CYS A 98 4.25 -25.56 -8.39
C CYS A 98 4.71 -25.52 -9.85
N GLY A 99 4.52 -26.65 -10.54
CA GLY A 99 4.84 -26.80 -11.97
C GLY A 99 4.06 -25.90 -12.93
N ARG A 100 3.09 -25.11 -12.44
CA ARG A 100 2.32 -24.11 -13.21
C ARG A 100 2.80 -22.67 -13.02
N VAL A 101 3.79 -22.45 -12.16
CA VAL A 101 4.41 -21.12 -11.99
C VAL A 101 5.55 -20.99 -12.98
N SER A 102 5.39 -20.11 -13.96
CA SER A 102 6.37 -19.95 -15.03
C SER A 102 7.40 -18.86 -14.72
N VAL A 103 7.00 -17.83 -13.96
CA VAL A 103 7.82 -16.64 -13.70
C VAL A 103 7.58 -16.13 -12.28
N CYS A 104 8.66 -15.89 -11.55
CA CYS A 104 8.68 -15.11 -10.31
C CYS A 104 9.44 -13.80 -10.53
N LEU A 105 8.94 -12.70 -9.97
CA LEU A 105 9.59 -11.39 -9.97
C LEU A 105 9.82 -10.98 -8.52
N SER A 106 11.03 -10.60 -8.15
CA SER A 106 11.31 -9.98 -6.85
C SER A 106 11.53 -8.49 -7.07
N VAL A 107 10.81 -7.64 -6.35
CA VAL A 107 10.88 -6.18 -6.45
C VAL A 107 11.36 -5.64 -5.12
N VAL A 108 12.50 -4.97 -5.09
CA VAL A 108 12.99 -4.26 -3.89
C VAL A 108 12.75 -2.77 -4.13
N ALA A 109 11.72 -2.23 -3.48
CA ALA A 109 11.32 -0.82 -3.53
C ALA A 109 11.39 -0.14 -4.91
N GLY A 110 10.43 -0.47 -5.78
CA GLY A 110 10.07 0.29 -6.99
C GLY A 110 11.08 0.35 -8.15
N ASP A 111 12.37 0.31 -7.84
CA ASP A 111 13.47 0.64 -8.75
C ASP A 111 14.44 -0.53 -8.97
N VAL A 112 14.36 -1.59 -8.16
CA VAL A 112 15.21 -2.78 -8.29
C VAL A 112 14.34 -4.02 -8.42
N TRP A 113 14.62 -4.87 -9.41
CA TRP A 113 13.97 -6.17 -9.49
C TRP A 113 14.86 -7.28 -10.03
N SER A 114 14.56 -8.51 -9.66
CA SER A 114 15.15 -9.72 -10.23
C SER A 114 14.06 -10.64 -10.74
N THR A 115 14.35 -11.35 -11.83
CA THR A 115 13.44 -12.34 -12.39
C THR A 115 13.99 -13.71 -12.08
N VAL A 116 13.17 -14.57 -11.49
CA VAL A 116 13.46 -15.98 -11.27
C VAL A 116 12.52 -16.77 -12.16
N THR A 117 13.07 -17.52 -13.11
CA THR A 117 12.27 -18.26 -14.11
C THR A 117 12.64 -19.73 -14.05
N ARG A 118 11.68 -20.62 -14.28
CA ARG A 118 11.95 -22.05 -14.48
C ARG A 118 12.15 -22.30 -15.97
N LEU A 119 13.31 -22.82 -16.36
CA LEU A 119 13.68 -23.14 -17.74
C LEU A 119 14.22 -24.56 -17.78
N ASP A 120 13.57 -25.45 -18.54
CA ASP A 120 13.93 -26.87 -18.69
C ASP A 120 14.25 -27.57 -17.35
N ASP A 121 13.30 -27.51 -16.41
CA ASP A 121 13.40 -28.04 -15.04
C ASP A 121 14.49 -27.45 -14.13
N ARG A 122 15.17 -26.37 -14.56
CA ARG A 122 16.10 -25.62 -13.73
C ARG A 122 15.51 -24.26 -13.36
N VAL A 123 15.65 -23.90 -12.08
CA VAL A 123 15.34 -22.54 -11.63
C VAL A 123 16.55 -21.65 -11.94
N VAL A 124 16.36 -20.68 -12.83
CA VAL A 124 17.38 -19.72 -13.22
C VAL A 124 17.02 -18.36 -12.65
N THR A 125 17.90 -17.84 -11.78
CA THR A 125 17.82 -16.47 -11.28
C THR A 125 18.57 -15.55 -12.24
N ARG A 126 17.85 -14.63 -12.88
CA ARG A 126 18.42 -13.51 -13.64
C ARG A 126 18.22 -12.23 -12.82
N SER A 127 19.28 -11.82 -12.12
CA SER A 127 19.27 -10.61 -11.32
C SER A 127 19.65 -9.39 -12.17
N ALA A 128 18.76 -8.41 -12.27
CA ALA A 128 19.08 -7.08 -12.75
C ALA A 128 19.23 -6.14 -11.54
N TRP A 129 20.45 -6.05 -11.00
CA TRP A 129 20.75 -5.08 -9.95
C TRP A 129 20.84 -3.67 -10.55
N VAL A 130 19.69 -3.04 -10.83
CA VAL A 130 19.66 -1.66 -11.31
C VAL A 130 19.56 -0.74 -10.11
N LYS A 131 20.70 -0.32 -9.54
CA LYS A 131 20.71 0.92 -8.75
C LYS A 131 20.46 2.06 -9.73
N ALA A 132 19.28 2.69 -9.69
CA ALA A 132 18.92 3.85 -10.52
C ALA A 132 19.65 5.15 -10.13
N ARG A 133 20.96 5.07 -9.84
CA ARG A 133 21.86 6.23 -9.79
C ARG A 133 23.18 5.85 -10.44
N GLY A 134 23.38 6.29 -11.69
CA GLY A 134 24.68 6.32 -12.37
C GLY A 134 25.02 5.16 -13.30
N LEU A 135 24.07 4.52 -13.97
CA LEU A 135 24.38 3.44 -14.93
C LEU A 135 24.67 3.96 -16.35
N ASP A 136 25.76 3.43 -16.92
CA ASP A 136 26.20 3.58 -18.30
C ASP A 136 25.08 3.18 -19.30
N PRO A 137 24.78 4.00 -20.32
CA PRO A 137 23.76 3.72 -21.34
C PRO A 137 23.85 2.34 -22.01
N ALA A 138 25.04 1.76 -22.15
CA ALA A 138 25.26 0.44 -22.76
C ALA A 138 24.90 -0.74 -21.83
N VAL A 139 24.89 -0.51 -20.51
CA VAL A 139 24.43 -1.51 -19.52
C VAL A 139 22.91 -1.48 -19.39
N ALA A 140 22.31 -0.29 -19.46
CA ALA A 140 20.86 -0.13 -19.56
C ALA A 140 20.29 -0.81 -20.82
N HIS A 141 21.01 -0.74 -21.95
CA HIS A 141 20.61 -1.38 -23.20
C HIS A 141 20.64 -2.92 -23.11
N ARG A 142 21.67 -3.52 -22.48
CA ARG A 142 21.76 -4.98 -22.30
C ARG A 142 20.75 -5.56 -21.32
N LEU A 143 20.24 -4.75 -20.38
CA LEU A 143 19.15 -5.14 -19.48
C LEU A 143 17.77 -5.03 -20.17
N ALA A 144 17.61 -4.11 -21.13
CA ALA A 144 16.41 -4.02 -21.96
C ALA A 144 16.23 -5.25 -22.87
N ASP A 145 17.34 -5.82 -23.37
CA ASP A 145 17.34 -7.08 -24.15
C ASP A 145 16.91 -8.31 -23.31
N ALA A 146 16.97 -8.22 -21.98
CA ALA A 146 16.48 -9.27 -21.07
C ALA A 146 14.96 -9.18 -20.78
N GLY A 147 14.22 -8.31 -21.47
CA GLY A 147 12.76 -8.27 -21.46
C GLY A 147 12.11 -7.24 -20.55
N CYS A 148 12.86 -6.24 -20.05
CA CYS A 148 12.31 -5.12 -19.29
C CYS A 148 12.74 -3.80 -19.93
N ASP A 149 11.89 -3.23 -20.78
CA ASP A 149 12.09 -1.89 -21.33
C ASP A 149 11.63 -0.86 -20.28
N PRO A 150 12.53 -0.08 -19.66
CA PRO A 150 12.17 0.89 -18.64
C PRO A 150 11.18 1.93 -19.15
N GLN A 151 11.26 2.30 -20.44
CA GLN A 151 10.35 3.27 -21.04
C GLN A 151 8.93 2.72 -21.18
N ARG A 152 8.78 1.43 -21.50
CA ARG A 152 7.46 0.76 -21.56
C ARG A 152 6.83 0.60 -20.18
N ARG A 153 7.64 0.32 -19.16
CA ARG A 153 7.21 0.33 -17.76
C ARG A 153 6.70 1.71 -17.37
N ASP A 154 7.49 2.75 -17.61
CA ASP A 154 7.14 4.12 -17.25
C ASP A 154 5.84 4.57 -17.91
N ARG A 155 5.73 4.33 -19.22
CA ARG A 155 4.49 4.61 -19.96
C ARG A 155 3.28 3.86 -19.41
N LEU A 156 3.42 2.59 -19.03
CA LEU A 156 2.31 1.83 -18.46
C LEU A 156 1.97 2.31 -17.05
N ARG A 157 3.00 2.59 -16.23
CA ARG A 157 2.80 3.20 -14.91
C ARG A 157 2.03 4.50 -15.05
N ASP A 158 2.37 5.36 -15.99
CA ASP A 158 1.67 6.63 -16.22
C ASP A 158 0.24 6.41 -16.76
N GLN A 159 -0.03 5.29 -17.43
CA GLN A 159 -1.38 4.90 -17.88
C GLN A 159 -2.24 4.26 -16.77
N LEU A 160 -1.61 3.57 -15.82
CA LEU A 160 -2.26 2.90 -14.68
C LEU A 160 -2.38 3.79 -13.45
N ALA A 161 -1.43 4.70 -13.29
CA ALA A 161 -1.51 5.82 -12.39
C ALA A 161 -2.60 6.76 -12.92
N GLY A 162 -3.83 6.53 -12.46
CA GLY A 162 -4.67 7.67 -12.15
C GLY A 162 -3.88 8.61 -11.22
N PRO A 163 -4.13 9.93 -11.27
CA PRO A 163 -3.28 10.95 -10.65
C PRO A 163 -2.92 10.76 -9.15
N GLY A 164 -3.58 9.86 -8.40
CA GLY A 164 -3.48 9.82 -6.93
C GLY A 164 -2.31 9.08 -6.28
N ILE A 165 -1.67 8.06 -6.88
CA ILE A 165 -0.79 7.15 -6.11
C ILE A 165 0.70 7.54 -6.18
N THR A 166 1.22 8.01 -7.32
CA THR A 166 2.64 8.40 -7.47
C THR A 166 2.90 9.83 -7.00
N GLU A 167 1.95 10.74 -7.22
CA GLU A 167 2.05 12.14 -6.82
C GLU A 167 2.01 12.26 -5.29
N LEU A 168 1.11 11.52 -4.63
CA LEU A 168 0.97 11.54 -3.16
C LEU A 168 2.24 11.11 -2.42
N ASP A 169 3.05 10.18 -2.95
CA ASP A 169 4.31 9.81 -2.28
C ASP A 169 5.33 10.93 -2.29
N VAL A 170 5.37 11.73 -3.36
CA VAL A 170 6.24 12.90 -3.43
C VAL A 170 5.83 13.89 -2.34
N HIS A 171 4.54 14.13 -2.19
CA HIS A 171 4.00 14.97 -1.12
C HIS A 171 4.27 14.39 0.27
N ILE A 172 4.13 13.07 0.47
CA ILE A 172 4.44 12.41 1.75
C ILE A 172 5.92 12.53 2.10
N GLN A 173 6.82 12.34 1.13
CA GLN A 173 8.25 12.50 1.35
C GLN A 173 8.61 13.95 1.70
N HIS A 174 7.97 14.92 1.04
CA HIS A 174 8.14 16.34 1.32
C HIS A 174 7.64 16.69 2.74
N ALA A 175 6.42 16.28 3.09
CA ALA A 175 5.86 16.46 4.42
C ALA A 175 6.72 15.80 5.50
N ALA A 176 7.27 14.61 5.25
CA ALA A 176 8.18 13.94 6.17
C ALA A 176 9.52 14.68 6.34
N ASN A 177 10.05 15.30 5.28
CA ASN A 177 11.23 16.16 5.37
C ASN A 177 10.96 17.40 6.23
N LEU A 178 9.82 18.06 6.02
CA LEU A 178 9.39 19.22 6.81
C LEU A 178 9.17 18.87 8.28
N ALA A 179 8.51 17.75 8.57
CA ALA A 179 8.30 17.27 9.93
C ALA A 179 9.63 16.99 10.66
N ARG A 180 10.65 16.51 9.94
CA ARG A 180 12.00 16.31 10.49
C ARG A 180 12.75 17.61 10.76
N SER A 181 12.63 18.60 9.87
CA SER A 181 13.35 19.87 10.02
C SER A 181 12.68 20.82 11.02
N GLN A 182 11.35 20.74 11.19
CA GLN A 182 10.57 21.64 12.03
C GLN A 182 9.49 20.89 12.84
N PRO A 183 9.87 19.99 13.76
CA PRO A 183 8.92 19.09 14.41
C PRO A 183 7.82 19.78 15.23
N GLN A 184 8.15 20.87 15.92
CA GLN A 184 7.18 21.62 16.74
C GLN A 184 6.21 22.46 15.89
N GLY A 185 6.72 23.13 14.85
CA GLY A 185 5.90 23.95 13.95
C GLY A 185 5.00 23.12 13.04
N PHE A 186 5.47 21.94 12.60
CA PHE A 186 4.74 21.09 11.68
C PHE A 186 3.43 20.56 12.27
N ALA A 187 3.44 20.04 13.50
CA ALA A 187 2.22 19.52 14.13
C ALA A 187 1.19 20.63 14.38
N ALA A 188 1.63 21.80 14.84
CA ALA A 188 0.75 22.96 15.06
C ALA A 188 0.13 23.46 13.74
N ALA A 189 0.92 23.54 12.67
CA ALA A 189 0.44 23.92 11.34
C ALA A 189 -0.56 22.90 10.78
N ALA A 190 -0.29 21.60 10.92
CA ALA A 190 -1.20 20.54 10.51
C ALA A 190 -2.53 20.61 11.27
N ILE A 191 -2.52 20.88 12.57
CA ILE A 191 -3.73 21.07 13.37
C ILE A 191 -4.53 22.29 12.90
N HIS A 192 -3.87 23.43 12.69
CA HIS A 192 -4.53 24.64 12.18
C HIS A 192 -5.20 24.38 10.82
N ARG A 193 -4.50 23.68 9.92
CA ARG A 193 -5.02 23.32 8.60
C ARG A 193 -6.21 22.34 8.69
N LEU A 194 -6.14 21.35 9.58
CA LEU A 194 -7.25 20.45 9.86
C LEU A 194 -8.49 21.21 10.34
N ASP A 195 -8.34 22.10 11.32
CA ASP A 195 -9.44 22.93 11.84
C ASP A 195 -10.09 23.76 10.72
N GLU A 196 -9.29 24.32 9.82
CA GLU A 196 -9.78 25.05 8.64
C GLU A 196 -10.60 24.15 7.70
N LEU A 197 -10.07 22.98 7.34
CA LEU A 197 -10.73 22.04 6.42
C LEU A 197 -12.02 21.48 7.00
N ILE A 198 -12.05 21.15 8.30
CA ILE A 198 -13.25 20.68 8.98
C ILE A 198 -14.31 21.79 9.01
N ARG A 199 -13.92 23.00 9.42
CA ARG A 199 -14.85 24.15 9.51
C ARG A 199 -15.46 24.51 8.16
N THR A 200 -14.67 24.43 7.09
CA THR A 200 -15.13 24.77 5.72
C THR A 200 -15.80 23.59 5.01
N GLY A 201 -15.67 22.36 5.52
CA GLY A 201 -16.09 21.15 4.83
C GLY A 201 -15.27 20.84 3.57
N GLY A 202 -14.09 21.44 3.45
CA GLY A 202 -13.19 21.29 2.30
C GLY A 202 -12.71 19.85 2.13
N ALA A 203 -12.53 19.43 0.87
CA ALA A 203 -11.81 18.20 0.59
C ALA A 203 -10.30 18.44 0.73
N PRO A 204 -9.56 17.54 1.41
CA PRO A 204 -8.11 17.63 1.41
C PRO A 204 -7.59 17.42 -0.02
N ASP A 205 -6.66 18.26 -0.45
CA ASP A 205 -5.85 17.99 -1.63
C ASP A 205 -4.74 16.97 -1.33
N LEU A 206 -3.82 16.76 -2.28
CA LEU A 206 -2.72 15.81 -2.11
C LEU A 206 -1.71 16.26 -1.03
N ASP A 207 -1.47 17.57 -0.91
CA ASP A 207 -0.59 18.14 0.12
C ASP A 207 -1.22 18.00 1.52
N ASP A 208 -2.50 18.36 1.65
CA ASP A 208 -3.27 18.18 2.88
C ASP A 208 -3.27 16.70 3.29
N THR A 209 -3.53 15.79 2.36
CA THR A 209 -3.53 14.34 2.62
C THR A 209 -2.16 13.86 3.11
N ALA A 210 -1.08 14.29 2.46
CA ALA A 210 0.28 13.94 2.85
C ALA A 210 0.66 14.50 4.23
N VAL A 211 0.36 15.77 4.49
CA VAL A 211 0.62 16.42 5.78
C VAL A 211 -0.11 15.70 6.89
N MET A 212 -1.40 15.38 6.72
CA MET A 212 -2.17 14.66 7.74
C MET A 212 -1.67 13.23 7.95
N ALA A 213 -1.32 12.53 6.87
CA ALA A 213 -0.77 11.17 6.94
C ALA A 213 0.56 11.12 7.70
N VAL A 214 1.43 12.11 7.50
CA VAL A 214 2.70 12.24 8.23
C VAL A 214 2.47 12.70 9.67
N ALA A 215 1.62 13.71 9.89
CA ALA A 215 1.34 14.27 11.20
C ALA A 215 0.68 13.25 12.13
N ALA A 216 -0.23 12.41 11.61
CA ALA A 216 -0.89 11.35 12.38
C ALA A 216 0.09 10.41 13.09
N ARG A 217 1.28 10.20 12.52
CA ARG A 217 2.33 9.35 13.13
C ARG A 217 2.89 9.93 14.44
N ASN A 218 2.65 11.21 14.72
CA ASN A 218 3.00 11.84 15.98
C ASN A 218 1.89 11.61 17.03
N PRO A 219 2.19 10.98 18.18
CA PRO A 219 1.19 10.74 19.23
C PRO A 219 0.55 12.04 19.77
N GLY A 220 1.31 13.12 19.87
CA GLY A 220 0.81 14.42 20.32
C GLY A 220 -0.23 14.99 19.35
N PHE A 221 0.01 14.87 18.04
CA PHE A 221 -0.99 15.25 17.03
C PHE A 221 -2.25 14.40 17.14
N THR A 222 -2.11 13.08 17.28
CA THR A 222 -3.27 12.17 17.43
C THR A 222 -4.11 12.52 18.67
N CYS A 223 -3.48 12.79 19.80
CA CYS A 223 -4.14 13.22 21.03
C CYS A 223 -4.92 14.54 20.83
N GLU A 224 -4.30 15.49 20.13
CA GLU A 224 -4.87 16.81 19.86
C GLU A 224 -6.07 16.75 18.90
N VAL A 225 -6.07 15.80 17.95
CA VAL A 225 -7.22 15.50 17.08
C VAL A 225 -8.35 14.84 17.85
N VAL A 226 -8.05 13.84 18.69
CA VAL A 226 -9.06 13.18 19.55
C VAL A 226 -9.76 14.20 20.44
N THR A 227 -8.98 15.08 21.09
CA THR A 227 -9.50 16.17 21.92
C THR A 227 -10.45 17.08 21.14
N ARG A 228 -10.19 17.36 19.86
CA ARG A 228 -11.09 18.15 19.00
C ARG A 228 -12.38 17.42 18.65
N ILE A 229 -12.29 16.13 18.35
CA ILE A 229 -13.45 15.30 18.04
C ILE A 229 -14.40 15.28 19.25
N ASP A 230 -13.85 15.15 20.47
CA ASP A 230 -14.63 15.21 21.70
C ASP A 230 -15.20 16.59 22.00
N ALA A 231 -14.35 17.63 22.01
CA ALA A 231 -14.76 18.99 22.36
C ALA A 231 -15.78 19.58 21.36
N LYS A 232 -15.77 19.10 20.11
CA LYS A 232 -16.67 19.55 19.04
C LYS A 232 -17.47 18.36 18.50
N SER A 233 -18.11 17.58 19.36
CA SER A 233 -18.89 16.38 19.01
C SER A 233 -19.87 16.58 17.83
N ARG A 234 -20.46 17.77 17.67
CA ARG A 234 -21.29 18.14 16.49
C ARG A 234 -20.58 18.04 15.14
N HIS A 235 -19.25 18.06 15.11
CA HIS A 235 -18.42 17.90 13.91
C HIS A 235 -17.81 16.50 13.79
N ALA A 236 -18.13 15.55 14.66
CA ALA A 236 -17.58 14.19 14.60
C ALA A 236 -17.84 13.53 13.23
N GLY A 237 -19.02 13.74 12.64
CA GLY A 237 -19.33 13.27 11.29
C GLY A 237 -18.52 13.94 10.18
N GLN A 238 -18.13 15.22 10.35
CA GLN A 238 -17.22 15.90 9.41
C GLN A 238 -15.80 15.35 9.52
N HIS A 239 -15.34 15.08 10.75
CA HIS A 239 -14.07 14.39 10.99
C HIS A 239 -14.07 12.99 10.37
N ALA A 240 -15.14 12.20 10.53
CA ALA A 240 -15.24 10.87 9.93
C ALA A 240 -15.13 10.94 8.39
N ARG A 241 -15.84 11.87 7.75
CA ARG A 241 -15.75 12.07 6.28
C ARG A 241 -14.37 12.52 5.83
N PHE A 242 -13.73 13.42 6.59
CA PHE A 242 -12.39 13.90 6.30
C PHE A 242 -11.38 12.76 6.38
N TRP A 243 -11.34 12.06 7.52
CA TRP A 243 -10.40 10.96 7.75
C TRP A 243 -10.66 9.79 6.80
N LEU A 244 -11.89 9.56 6.33
CA LEU A 244 -12.18 8.57 5.31
C LEU A 244 -11.45 8.87 3.99
N ARG A 245 -11.44 10.14 3.57
CA ARG A 245 -10.72 10.56 2.35
C ARG A 245 -9.21 10.38 2.53
N VAL A 246 -8.66 10.85 3.66
CA VAL A 246 -7.23 10.71 3.95
C VAL A 246 -6.82 9.24 4.03
N THR A 247 -7.60 8.38 4.70
CA THR A 247 -7.31 6.94 4.83
C THR A 247 -7.36 6.20 3.49
N ARG A 248 -8.29 6.56 2.60
CA ARG A 248 -8.41 5.95 1.27
C ARG A 248 -7.14 6.16 0.45
N ASP A 249 -6.60 7.38 0.52
CA ASP A 249 -5.50 7.79 -0.34
C ASP A 249 -4.13 7.54 0.33
N ALA A 250 -4.06 7.50 1.67
CA ALA A 250 -2.82 7.25 2.41
C ALA A 250 -2.18 5.87 2.08
N PRO A 251 -0.88 5.84 1.75
CA PRO A 251 -0.14 4.59 1.58
C PRO A 251 0.22 3.96 2.94
N PRO A 252 0.48 2.64 2.98
CA PRO A 252 1.21 2.03 4.09
C PRO A 252 2.60 2.69 4.27
N PRO A 253 3.10 2.92 5.51
CA PRO A 253 2.50 2.56 6.80
C PRO A 253 1.55 3.63 7.36
N CYS A 254 1.49 4.84 6.78
CA CYS A 254 0.72 5.97 7.31
C CYS A 254 -0.78 5.66 7.44
N ARG A 255 -1.30 4.80 6.54
CA ARG A 255 -2.69 4.34 6.54
C ARG A 255 -3.18 3.84 7.91
N SER A 256 -2.36 3.11 8.67
CA SER A 256 -2.77 2.56 9.97
C SER A 256 -3.18 3.66 10.95
N THR A 257 -2.39 4.73 11.03
CA THR A 257 -2.60 5.79 12.01
C THR A 257 -3.78 6.69 11.64
N VAL A 258 -3.94 7.01 10.35
CA VAL A 258 -5.12 7.76 9.88
C VAL A 258 -6.40 6.91 9.93
N ALA A 259 -6.31 5.59 9.72
CA ALA A 259 -7.43 4.67 9.91
C ALA A 259 -7.86 4.61 11.38
N THR A 260 -6.93 4.79 12.31
CA THR A 260 -7.24 4.85 13.75
C THR A 260 -8.05 6.10 14.09
N LEU A 261 -7.66 7.25 13.54
CA LEU A 261 -8.41 8.51 13.68
C LEU A 261 -9.79 8.44 13.03
N LEU A 262 -9.89 7.78 11.86
CA LEU A 262 -11.17 7.49 11.21
C LEU A 262 -12.06 6.62 12.08
N ALA A 263 -11.53 5.51 12.62
CA ALA A 263 -12.29 4.60 13.48
C ALA A 263 -12.87 5.34 14.69
N TYR A 264 -12.04 6.15 15.35
CA TYR A 264 -12.46 6.96 16.49
C TYR A 264 -13.52 8.01 16.11
N ALA A 265 -13.32 8.75 15.03
CA ALA A 265 -14.27 9.76 14.57
C ALA A 265 -15.62 9.16 14.15
N ALA A 266 -15.58 8.03 13.43
CA ALA A 266 -16.77 7.30 12.99
C ALA A 266 -17.56 6.79 14.21
N TRP A 267 -16.87 6.17 15.17
CA TRP A 267 -17.48 5.70 16.42
C TRP A 267 -18.11 6.85 17.22
N ARG A 268 -17.41 7.98 17.39
CA ARG A 268 -17.96 9.17 18.05
C ARG A 268 -19.15 9.79 17.31
N SER A 269 -19.22 9.63 15.99
CA SER A 269 -20.34 10.12 15.17
C SER A 269 -21.54 9.16 15.13
N GLY A 270 -21.43 7.97 15.73
CA GLY A 270 -22.47 6.93 15.69
C GLY A 270 -22.43 6.01 14.46
N ASP A 271 -21.49 6.20 13.53
CA ASP A 271 -21.29 5.31 12.38
C ASP A 271 -20.42 4.11 12.78
N ARG A 272 -21.05 3.14 13.44
CA ARG A 272 -20.39 1.94 13.95
C ARG A 272 -19.83 1.05 12.83
N LEU A 273 -20.53 0.95 11.70
CA LEU A 273 -20.07 0.13 10.58
C LEU A 273 -18.75 0.68 10.03
N LEU A 274 -18.69 1.99 9.80
CA LEU A 274 -17.47 2.64 9.36
C LEU A 274 -16.35 2.51 10.39
N ALA A 275 -16.67 2.58 11.69
CA ALA A 275 -15.68 2.38 12.74
C ALA A 275 -15.08 0.96 12.72
N VAL A 276 -15.90 -0.07 12.52
CA VAL A 276 -15.46 -1.47 12.38
C VAL A 276 -14.56 -1.64 11.17
N GLU A 277 -14.98 -1.15 10.01
CA GLU A 277 -14.19 -1.28 8.77
C GLU A 277 -12.87 -0.51 8.86
N ALA A 278 -12.89 0.70 9.44
CA ALA A 278 -11.67 1.47 9.66
C ALA A 278 -10.69 0.74 10.59
N THR A 279 -11.19 0.07 11.64
CA THR A 279 -10.37 -0.70 12.59
C THR A 279 -9.61 -1.84 11.90
N ARG A 280 -10.19 -2.47 10.87
CA ARG A 280 -9.52 -3.52 10.08
C ARG A 280 -8.30 -3.02 9.31
N ALA A 281 -8.25 -1.73 9.01
CA ALA A 281 -7.10 -1.08 8.37
C ALA A 281 -6.06 -0.56 9.37
N THR A 282 -6.29 -0.72 10.68
CA THR A 282 -5.35 -0.34 11.74
C THR A 282 -4.42 -1.49 12.12
N THR A 283 -3.25 -1.14 12.64
CA THR A 283 -2.31 -2.07 13.26
C THR A 283 -2.24 -1.75 14.77
N PRO A 284 -2.87 -2.54 15.66
CA PRO A 284 -2.99 -2.22 17.09
C PRO A 284 -1.66 -2.00 17.84
N SER A 285 -0.56 -2.58 17.35
CA SER A 285 0.79 -2.39 17.92
C SER A 285 1.38 -0.99 17.66
N THR A 286 0.76 -0.19 16.79
CA THR A 286 1.30 1.12 16.37
C THR A 286 0.78 2.29 17.19
N SER A 287 -0.29 2.12 17.97
CA SER A 287 -0.89 3.20 18.77
C SER A 287 -1.76 2.67 19.90
N ASP A 288 -1.68 3.30 21.07
CA ASP A 288 -2.61 3.02 22.18
C ASP A 288 -4.06 3.29 21.81
N LEU A 289 -4.30 4.29 20.96
CA LEU A 289 -5.64 4.57 20.43
C LEU A 289 -6.14 3.45 19.53
N ALA A 290 -5.27 2.81 18.74
CA ALA A 290 -5.66 1.68 17.89
C ALA A 290 -6.05 0.46 18.73
N ARG A 291 -5.30 0.20 19.82
CA ARG A 291 -5.65 -0.85 20.78
C ARG A 291 -6.99 -0.56 21.46
N PHE A 292 -7.15 0.67 21.95
CA PHE A 292 -8.41 1.13 22.55
C PHE A 292 -9.60 0.94 21.60
N MET A 293 -9.46 1.36 20.33
CA MET A 293 -10.54 1.17 19.35
C MET A 293 -10.85 -0.30 19.09
N SER A 294 -9.84 -1.17 19.04
CA SER A 294 -10.05 -2.61 18.92
C SER A 294 -10.85 -3.17 20.11
N GLU A 295 -10.57 -2.72 21.33
CA GLU A 295 -11.28 -3.14 22.54
C GLU A 295 -12.72 -2.63 22.55
N VAL A 296 -12.94 -1.35 22.27
CA VAL A 296 -14.27 -0.72 22.19
C VAL A 296 -15.18 -1.44 21.19
N ILE A 297 -14.65 -1.74 20.00
CA ILE A 297 -15.42 -2.44 18.95
C ILE A 297 -15.72 -3.89 19.36
N THR A 298 -14.77 -4.57 19.99
CA THR A 298 -14.95 -5.97 20.44
C THR A 298 -15.97 -6.09 21.57
N GLN A 299 -15.98 -5.13 22.49
CA GLN A 299 -16.90 -5.09 23.64
C GLN A 299 -18.24 -4.42 23.31
N GLU A 300 -18.42 -4.02 22.06
CA GLU A 300 -19.64 -3.39 21.57
C GLU A 300 -20.02 -2.07 22.24
N LEU A 301 -19.07 -1.36 22.85
CA LEU A 301 -19.31 -0.14 23.59
C LEU A 301 -19.71 1.02 22.68
N THR A 302 -20.70 1.80 23.11
CA THR A 302 -21.09 3.07 22.50
C THR A 302 -20.39 4.24 23.20
N PRO A 303 -20.35 5.43 22.57
CA PRO A 303 -19.72 6.58 23.22
C PRO A 303 -20.39 7.04 24.52
N GLU A 304 -21.66 6.65 24.75
CA GLU A 304 -22.40 6.96 25.98
C GLU A 304 -22.03 6.02 27.13
N ASP A 305 -21.48 4.84 26.82
CA ASP A 305 -21.05 3.85 27.82
C ASP A 305 -19.72 4.21 28.48
N LEU A 306 -18.99 5.20 27.94
CA LEU A 306 -17.76 5.69 28.55
C LEU A 306 -18.08 6.69 29.66
N PRO A 307 -17.44 6.58 30.84
CA PRO A 307 -17.60 7.56 31.89
C PRO A 307 -17.14 8.93 31.37
N ASN A 308 -18.06 9.91 31.39
CA ASN A 308 -17.71 11.31 31.15
C ASN A 308 -16.60 11.71 32.11
N LYS A 309 -15.47 12.17 31.57
CA LYS A 309 -14.48 12.92 32.35
C LYS A 309 -14.97 14.35 32.56
#